data_AF-A0A3D8MBS7-F1
#
_entry.id   AF-A0A3D8MBS7-F1
#
_cell.length_a   1.000
_cell.length_b   1.000
_cell.length_c   1.000
_cell.angle_alpha   90.00
_cell.angle_beta   90.00
_cell.angle_gamma   90.00
#
_symmetry.space_group_name_H-M   'P 1'
#
loop_
_entity.id
_entity.type
_entity.pdbx_description
1 polymer ?
#
loop_
_entity_poly.entity_id
_entity_poly.type
_entity_poly.pdbx_seq_one_letter_code
_entity_poly.pdbx_strand_id
1 'polypeptide(L)'
;MPARNTPVIGFMLITLLILPGHSAPALAQHNGDWDTLVLCEGMGDAVGLVREGRESGIDDNENQGVDMINRISAHAQTDLMPAINGFIDSSRQLPAVWAAPLFTHACLFNYLYDFATVERISRLIAYRCKLKEPDMKCIQEVFISLPQQQVI
;
A
#
# COMPACT_ATOMS: atom_id res chain seq x y z
N MET A 1 36.01 -24.82 72.74
CA MET A 1 35.86 -25.08 71.30
C MET A 1 34.39 -25.41 71.02
N PRO A 2 33.66 -24.53 70.32
CA PRO A 2 32.58 -24.99 69.46
C PRO A 2 32.81 -24.51 68.01
N ALA A 3 32.75 -25.47 67.10
CA ALA A 3 32.88 -25.26 65.67
C ALA A 3 31.62 -24.58 65.12
N ARG A 4 31.86 -23.60 64.23
CA ARG A 4 30.90 -22.99 63.33
C ARG A 4 30.21 -24.04 62.47
N ASN A 5 28.93 -23.82 62.15
CA ASN A 5 28.42 -24.00 60.79
C ASN A 5 27.17 -23.13 60.55
N THR A 6 27.45 -22.02 59.86
CA THR A 6 26.68 -21.34 58.80
C THR A 6 25.14 -21.45 58.75
N PRO A 7 24.44 -20.30 58.76
CA PRO A 7 23.09 -20.18 58.21
C PRO A 7 23.16 -19.90 56.70
N VAL A 8 22.56 -20.73 55.87
CA VAL A 8 22.27 -20.38 54.46
C VAL A 8 20.83 -19.90 54.41
N ILE A 9 20.64 -18.60 54.62
CA ILE A 9 19.43 -17.89 54.26
C ILE A 9 19.50 -17.69 52.74
N GLY A 10 18.93 -18.63 51.98
CA GLY A 10 18.76 -18.53 50.54
C GLY A 10 17.59 -17.61 50.20
N PHE A 11 17.78 -16.30 50.38
CA PHE A 11 16.96 -15.28 49.72
C PHE A 11 17.68 -14.88 48.43
N MET A 12 17.24 -15.37 47.29
CA MET A 12 17.29 -14.65 46.01
C MET A 12 16.46 -15.40 44.98
N LEU A 13 15.17 -15.09 44.97
CA LEU A 13 14.32 -15.34 43.80
C LEU A 13 14.59 -14.18 42.83
N ILE A 14 15.58 -14.34 41.95
CA ILE A 14 15.72 -13.51 40.74
C ILE A 14 15.76 -14.48 39.57
N THR A 15 14.57 -14.91 39.15
CA THR A 15 14.38 -15.61 37.88
C THR A 15 14.38 -14.55 36.78
N LEU A 16 15.57 -14.27 36.27
CA LEU A 16 15.79 -13.41 35.11
C LEU A 16 15.38 -14.19 33.84
N LEU A 17 14.39 -13.65 33.13
CA LEU A 17 14.24 -13.65 31.67
C LEU A 17 14.33 -14.99 30.90
N ILE A 18 13.18 -15.53 30.48
CA ILE A 18 12.94 -15.90 29.08
C ILE A 18 11.51 -15.48 28.75
N LEU A 19 11.35 -14.24 28.27
CA LEU A 19 10.13 -13.85 27.55
C LEU A 19 10.00 -14.79 26.34
N PRO A 20 8.81 -15.36 26.04
CA PRO A 20 8.60 -15.99 24.76
C PRO A 20 8.93 -14.94 23.69
N GLY A 21 9.86 -15.29 22.80
CA GLY A 21 10.30 -14.42 21.72
C GLY A 21 9.08 -13.85 21.04
N HIS A 22 8.85 -12.55 21.23
CA HIS A 22 7.98 -11.80 20.35
C HIS A 22 8.71 -11.85 19.02
N SER A 23 8.26 -12.74 18.15
CA SER A 23 8.52 -12.69 16.73
C SER A 23 8.12 -11.28 16.30
N ALA A 24 9.07 -10.35 16.29
CA ALA A 24 8.93 -9.15 15.50
C ALA A 24 8.50 -9.64 14.12
N PRO A 25 7.41 -9.11 13.52
CA PRO A 25 7.13 -9.44 12.14
C PRO A 25 8.40 -9.06 11.39
N ALA A 26 9.05 -10.07 10.81
CA ALA A 26 10.09 -9.83 9.85
C ALA A 26 9.44 -8.92 8.82
N LEU A 27 9.81 -7.63 8.82
CA LEU A 27 9.53 -6.74 7.71
C LEU A 27 10.00 -7.51 6.50
N ALA A 28 9.05 -7.96 5.68
CA ALA A 28 9.33 -8.74 4.50
C ALA A 28 10.36 -7.96 3.70
N GLN A 29 11.59 -8.46 3.74
CA GLN A 29 12.72 -7.85 3.08
C GLN A 29 12.41 -8.01 1.59
N HIS A 30 11.98 -6.92 0.97
CA HIS A 30 11.50 -6.82 -0.40
C HIS A 30 12.66 -7.03 -1.39
N ASN A 31 13.24 -8.22 -1.38
CA ASN A 31 14.16 -8.70 -2.41
C ASN A 31 13.40 -9.35 -3.59
N GLY A 32 12.11 -9.03 -3.75
CA GLY A 32 11.25 -9.50 -4.83
C GLY A 32 11.01 -8.40 -5.87
N ASP A 33 11.49 -8.66 -7.08
CA ASP A 33 10.75 -8.42 -8.32
C ASP A 33 10.72 -6.99 -8.90
N TRP A 34 11.85 -6.56 -9.47
CA TRP A 34 11.90 -5.42 -10.40
C TRP A 34 10.83 -5.50 -11.50
N ASP A 35 10.48 -6.70 -11.94
CA ASP A 35 9.45 -6.93 -12.95
C ASP A 35 8.06 -6.50 -12.45
N THR A 36 7.71 -6.80 -11.19
CA THR A 36 6.48 -6.30 -10.57
C THR A 36 6.49 -4.78 -10.44
N LEU A 37 7.61 -4.16 -10.07
CA LEU A 37 7.71 -2.70 -10.01
C LEU A 37 7.45 -2.05 -11.37
N VAL A 38 8.16 -2.50 -12.41
CA VAL A 38 8.01 -1.96 -13.78
C VAL A 38 6.59 -2.19 -14.30
N LEU A 39 5.99 -3.35 -14.01
CA LEU A 39 4.61 -3.63 -14.38
C LEU A 39 3.63 -2.67 -13.68
N CYS A 40 3.77 -2.49 -12.36
CA CYS A 40 2.92 -1.60 -11.59
C CYS A 40 3.07 -0.13 -12.02
N GLU A 41 4.29 0.31 -12.31
CA GLU A 41 4.55 1.66 -12.85
C GLU A 41 3.92 1.85 -14.22
N GLY A 42 4.14 0.93 -15.17
CA GLY A 42 3.56 1.03 -16.51
C GLY A 42 2.03 0.99 -16.52
N MET A 43 1.43 0.18 -15.65
CA MET A 43 -0.03 0.19 -15.44
C MET A 43 -0.49 1.50 -14.77
N GLY A 44 0.27 2.00 -13.80
CA GLY A 44 0.01 3.28 -13.14
C GLY A 44 -0.01 4.44 -14.14
N ASP A 45 0.97 4.52 -15.04
CA ASP A 45 1.04 5.53 -16.09
C ASP A 45 -0.18 5.49 -17.02
N ALA A 46 -0.59 4.29 -17.45
CA ALA A 46 -1.78 4.12 -18.27
C ALA A 46 -3.05 4.61 -17.54
N VAL A 47 -3.20 4.29 -16.27
CA VAL A 47 -4.33 4.77 -15.43
C VAL A 47 -4.26 6.28 -15.21
N GLY A 48 -3.05 6.83 -15.06
CA GLY A 48 -2.81 8.27 -15.03
C GLY A 48 -3.36 8.97 -16.28
N LEU A 49 -3.02 8.44 -17.47
CA LEU A 49 -3.53 8.94 -18.75
C LEU A 49 -5.05 8.82 -18.88
N VAL A 50 -5.63 7.69 -18.44
CA VAL A 50 -7.10 7.53 -18.39
C VAL A 50 -7.71 8.67 -17.58
N ARG A 51 -7.20 8.89 -16.37
CA ARG A 51 -7.74 9.89 -15.45
C ARG A 51 -7.56 11.32 -15.97
N GLU A 52 -6.37 11.66 -16.46
CA GLU A 52 -6.06 12.98 -17.00
C GLU A 52 -6.91 13.31 -18.24
N GLY A 53 -7.03 12.36 -19.18
CA GLY A 53 -7.85 12.54 -20.37
C GLY A 53 -9.32 12.80 -20.02
N ARG A 54 -9.88 12.00 -19.11
CA ARG A 54 -11.27 12.19 -18.64
C ARG A 54 -11.48 13.53 -17.92
N GLU A 55 -10.53 13.94 -17.06
CA GLU A 55 -10.60 15.25 -16.39
C GLU A 55 -10.53 16.41 -17.39
N SER A 56 -9.82 16.22 -18.50
CA SER A 56 -9.72 17.18 -19.60
C SER A 56 -10.90 17.13 -20.60
N GLY A 57 -11.89 16.24 -20.38
CA GLY A 57 -13.05 16.07 -21.25
C GLY A 57 -12.78 15.29 -22.53
N ILE A 58 -11.70 14.51 -22.58
CA ILE A 58 -11.40 13.58 -23.69
C ILE A 58 -12.26 12.33 -23.50
N ASP A 59 -13.02 11.98 -24.55
CA ASP A 59 -13.84 10.78 -24.57
C ASP A 59 -12.98 9.51 -24.54
N ASP A 60 -13.50 8.43 -23.95
CA ASP A 60 -12.76 7.17 -23.76
C ASP A 60 -12.28 6.53 -25.07
N ASN A 61 -12.93 6.81 -26.20
CA ASN A 61 -12.51 6.34 -27.53
C ASN A 61 -11.29 7.09 -28.09
N GLU A 62 -11.00 8.28 -27.59
CA GLU A 62 -9.85 9.12 -27.95
C GLU A 62 -8.77 9.15 -26.86
N ASN A 63 -9.06 8.54 -25.70
CA ASN A 63 -8.17 8.50 -24.55
C ASN A 63 -7.07 7.42 -24.72
N GLN A 64 -5.81 7.87 -24.84
CA GLN A 64 -4.65 7.00 -25.03
C GLN A 64 -4.44 6.00 -23.89
N GLY A 65 -4.79 6.38 -22.66
CA GLY A 65 -4.74 5.49 -21.51
C GLY A 65 -5.73 4.33 -21.66
N VAL A 66 -6.96 4.61 -22.12
CA VAL A 66 -7.99 3.59 -22.34
C VAL A 66 -7.56 2.62 -23.44
N ASP A 67 -7.02 3.14 -24.55
CA ASP A 67 -6.47 2.33 -25.64
C ASP A 67 -5.31 1.43 -25.16
N MET A 68 -4.40 1.95 -24.33
CA MET A 68 -3.33 1.15 -23.72
C MET A 68 -3.87 0.02 -22.84
N ILE A 69 -4.83 0.32 -21.97
CA ILE A 69 -5.46 -0.68 -21.11
C ILE A 69 -6.22 -1.74 -21.93
N ASN A 70 -6.90 -1.36 -23.00
CA ASN A 70 -7.59 -2.30 -23.88
C ASN A 70 -6.63 -3.26 -24.58
N ARG A 71 -5.46 -2.77 -25.04
CA ARG A 71 -4.41 -3.64 -25.60
C ARG A 71 -3.87 -4.63 -24.57
N ILE A 72 -3.63 -4.17 -23.33
CA ILE A 72 -3.17 -5.03 -22.23
C ILE A 72 -4.24 -6.07 -21.90
N SER A 73 -5.50 -5.65 -21.83
CA SER A 73 -6.66 -6.51 -21.58
C SER A 73 -6.78 -7.62 -22.62
N ALA A 74 -6.59 -7.28 -23.91
CA ALA A 74 -6.60 -8.25 -25.00
C ALA A 74 -5.46 -9.26 -24.90
N HIS A 75 -4.24 -8.80 -24.54
CA HIS A 75 -3.10 -9.68 -24.35
C HIS A 75 -3.27 -10.61 -23.14
N ALA A 76 -3.78 -10.07 -22.02
CA ALA A 76 -4.04 -10.79 -20.78
C ALA A 76 -5.34 -11.64 -20.82
N GLN A 77 -6.12 -11.54 -21.90
CA GLN A 77 -7.43 -12.18 -22.05
C GLN A 77 -8.39 -11.89 -20.88
N THR A 78 -8.30 -10.69 -20.31
CA THR A 78 -9.05 -10.24 -19.15
C THR A 78 -9.42 -8.78 -19.32
N ASP A 79 -10.68 -8.41 -19.14
CA ASP A 79 -11.11 -7.00 -19.18
C ASP A 79 -10.70 -6.28 -17.89
N LEU A 80 -9.74 -5.36 -18.01
CA LEU A 80 -9.18 -4.59 -16.89
C LEU A 80 -9.92 -3.27 -16.64
N MET A 81 -10.71 -2.79 -17.61
CA MET A 81 -11.39 -1.50 -17.50
C MET A 81 -12.34 -1.40 -16.29
N PRO A 82 -13.15 -2.43 -15.94
CA PRO A 82 -13.99 -2.38 -14.74
C PRO A 82 -13.21 -2.15 -13.46
N ALA A 83 -12.05 -2.80 -13.30
CA ALA A 83 -11.20 -2.63 -12.12
C ALA A 83 -10.58 -1.23 -12.07
N ILE A 84 -10.12 -0.73 -13.21
CA ILE A 84 -9.52 0.60 -13.33
C ILE A 84 -10.57 1.69 -13.08
N ASN A 85 -11.79 1.52 -13.58
CA ASN A 85 -12.91 2.42 -13.29
C ASN A 85 -13.23 2.42 -11.79
N GLY A 86 -13.31 1.24 -11.16
CA GLY A 86 -13.54 1.12 -9.72
C GLY A 86 -12.44 1.82 -8.89
N PHE A 87 -11.18 1.68 -9.31
CA PHE A 87 -10.06 2.40 -8.70
C PHE A 87 -10.20 3.92 -8.85
N ILE A 88 -10.43 4.40 -10.09
CA ILE A 88 -10.57 5.84 -10.40
C ILE A 88 -11.73 6.47 -9.61
N ASP A 89 -12.86 5.78 -9.52
CA ASP A 89 -14.02 6.24 -8.77
C ASP A 89 -13.73 6.31 -7.27
N SER A 90 -12.99 5.33 -6.75
CA SER A 90 -12.57 5.29 -5.33
C SER A 90 -11.55 6.38 -5.00
N SER A 91 -10.74 6.79 -5.97
CA SER A 91 -9.74 7.85 -5.80
C SER A 91 -10.18 9.23 -6.29
N ARG A 92 -11.44 9.40 -6.70
CA ARG A 92 -11.95 10.57 -7.45
C ARG A 92 -11.75 11.94 -6.78
N GLN A 93 -11.55 11.93 -5.48
CA GLN A 93 -11.35 13.11 -4.65
C GLN A 93 -9.93 13.68 -4.72
N LEU A 94 -8.98 12.94 -5.30
CA LEU A 94 -7.65 13.42 -5.59
C LEU A 94 -7.59 14.01 -7.02
N PRO A 95 -6.75 15.03 -7.25
CA PRO A 95 -6.43 15.50 -8.60
C PRO A 95 -5.88 14.37 -9.49
N ALA A 96 -6.06 14.43 -10.82
CA ALA A 96 -5.62 13.36 -11.73
C ALA A 96 -4.15 12.96 -11.58
N VAL A 97 -3.27 13.92 -11.27
CA VAL A 97 -1.82 13.69 -11.06
C VAL A 97 -1.51 12.65 -9.98
N TRP A 98 -2.45 12.34 -9.08
CA TRP A 98 -2.29 11.31 -8.05
C TRP A 98 -2.67 9.90 -8.51
N ALA A 99 -3.35 9.75 -9.65
CA ALA A 99 -3.88 8.46 -10.09
C ALA A 99 -2.76 7.44 -10.34
N ALA A 100 -1.74 7.82 -11.10
CA ALA A 100 -0.58 6.97 -11.38
C ALA A 100 0.16 6.53 -10.10
N PRO A 101 0.68 7.44 -9.25
CA PRO A 101 1.44 7.03 -8.07
C PRO A 101 0.60 6.24 -7.05
N LEU A 102 -0.68 6.59 -6.87
CA LEU A 102 -1.56 5.82 -5.99
C LEU A 102 -1.85 4.43 -6.56
N PHE A 103 -2.04 4.30 -7.88
CA PHE A 103 -2.27 3.01 -8.52
C PHE A 103 -1.03 2.14 -8.41
N THR A 104 0.15 2.68 -8.72
CA THR A 104 1.44 1.98 -8.57
C THR A 104 1.61 1.47 -7.14
N HIS A 105 1.36 2.31 -6.13
CA HIS A 105 1.42 1.88 -4.73
C HIS A 105 0.38 0.79 -4.41
N ALA A 106 -0.87 0.96 -4.86
CA ALA A 106 -1.92 -0.04 -4.66
C ALA A 106 -1.59 -1.39 -5.31
N CYS A 107 -0.91 -1.37 -6.45
CA CYS A 107 -0.43 -2.55 -7.16
C CYS A 107 0.66 -3.26 -6.36
N LEU A 108 1.70 -2.53 -5.93
CA LEU A 108 2.82 -3.06 -5.16
C LEU A 108 2.39 -3.66 -3.82
N PHE A 109 1.39 -3.07 -3.17
CA PHE A 109 0.89 -3.51 -1.87
C PHE A 109 -0.41 -4.32 -1.95
N ASN A 110 -0.79 -4.76 -3.16
CA ASN A 110 -1.91 -5.66 -3.43
C ASN A 110 -3.25 -5.23 -2.82
N TYR A 111 -3.61 -3.95 -2.96
CA TYR A 111 -4.92 -3.43 -2.54
C TYR A 111 -5.69 -2.72 -3.66
N LEU A 112 -5.29 -2.87 -4.93
CA LEU A 112 -5.96 -2.29 -6.11
C LEU A 112 -7.47 -2.53 -6.16
N TYR A 113 -7.89 -3.73 -5.76
CA TYR A 113 -9.30 -4.16 -5.82
C TYR A 113 -10.04 -3.94 -4.49
N ASP A 114 -9.35 -3.52 -3.43
CA ASP A 114 -9.98 -3.10 -2.19
C ASP A 114 -10.32 -1.60 -2.28
N PHE A 115 -11.44 -1.34 -2.97
CA PHE A 115 -11.95 0.00 -3.22
C PHE A 115 -12.21 0.80 -1.93
N ALA A 116 -12.57 0.13 -0.83
CA ALA A 116 -12.75 0.78 0.47
C ALA A 116 -11.41 1.26 1.05
N THR A 117 -10.35 0.47 0.90
CA THR A 117 -8.99 0.86 1.26
C THR A 117 -8.47 1.98 0.36
N VAL A 118 -8.68 1.91 -0.96
CA VAL A 118 -8.34 2.99 -1.89
C VAL A 118 -9.03 4.29 -1.50
N GLU A 119 -10.35 4.27 -1.29
CA GLU A 119 -11.11 5.46 -0.89
C GLU A 119 -10.64 6.03 0.45
N ARG A 120 -10.30 5.17 1.42
CA ARG A 120 -9.75 5.61 2.71
C ARG A 120 -8.38 6.27 2.56
N ILE A 121 -7.47 5.67 1.79
CA ILE A 121 -6.15 6.23 1.52
C ILE A 121 -6.29 7.55 0.77
N SER A 122 -7.14 7.63 -0.25
CA SER A 122 -7.40 8.88 -0.98
C SER A 122 -7.92 9.99 -0.08
N ARG A 123 -8.77 9.69 0.91
CA ARG A 123 -9.20 10.64 1.96
C ARG A 123 -8.07 11.15 2.81
N LEU A 124 -7.20 10.26 3.24
CA LEU A 124 -6.07 10.65 4.07
C LEU A 124 -5.02 11.44 3.28
N ILE A 125 -4.78 11.09 2.01
CA ILE A 125 -3.90 11.87 1.11
C ILE A 125 -4.46 13.29 0.93
N ALA A 126 -5.77 13.42 0.65
CA ALA A 126 -6.43 14.71 0.49
C ALA A 126 -6.25 15.64 1.71
N TYR A 127 -6.12 15.06 2.90
CA TYR A 127 -5.99 15.79 4.16
C TYR A 127 -4.53 16.03 4.59
N ARG A 128 -3.61 15.09 4.28
CA ARG A 128 -2.25 15.06 4.85
C ARG A 128 -1.15 15.41 3.85
N CYS A 129 -1.39 15.29 2.55
CA CYS A 129 -0.39 15.47 1.51
C CYS A 129 -0.51 16.82 0.78
N LYS A 130 0.58 17.24 0.14
CA LYS A 130 0.58 18.41 -0.76
C LYS A 130 -0.04 18.03 -2.10
N LEU A 131 -1.30 18.38 -2.33
CA LEU A 131 -2.05 17.85 -3.49
C LEU A 131 -1.54 18.26 -4.87
N LYS A 132 -0.72 19.30 -4.98
CA LYS A 132 -0.12 19.71 -6.27
C LYS A 132 1.12 18.91 -6.66
N GLU A 133 1.71 18.20 -5.71
CA GLU A 133 2.98 17.49 -5.87
C GLU A 133 2.80 16.06 -5.34
N PRO A 134 2.45 15.10 -6.21
CA PRO A 134 2.33 13.71 -5.82
C PRO A 134 3.62 13.21 -5.18
N ASP A 135 3.50 12.62 -3.99
CA ASP A 135 4.65 12.16 -3.20
C ASP A 135 4.40 10.74 -2.72
N MET A 136 5.17 9.80 -3.27
CA MET A 136 5.13 8.38 -2.88
C MET A 136 5.41 8.18 -1.39
N LYS A 137 6.26 9.03 -0.79
CA LYS A 137 6.53 8.97 0.65
C LYS A 137 5.27 9.30 1.44
N CYS A 138 4.50 10.31 1.01
CA CYS A 138 3.25 10.64 1.67
C CYS A 138 2.20 9.52 1.54
N ILE A 139 2.13 8.84 0.39
CA ILE A 139 1.25 7.66 0.22
C ILE A 139 1.65 6.55 1.20
N GLN A 140 2.95 6.26 1.29
CA GLN A 140 3.47 5.25 2.21
C GLN A 140 3.15 5.60 3.67
N GLU A 141 3.37 6.85 4.09
CA GLU A 141 3.07 7.32 5.44
C GLU A 141 1.57 7.24 5.77
N VAL A 142 0.71 7.57 4.80
CA VAL A 142 -0.74 7.38 4.92
C VAL A 142 -1.07 5.89 5.10
N PHE A 143 -0.53 5.02 4.25
CA PHE A 143 -0.80 3.59 4.25
C PHE A 143 -0.41 2.92 5.58
N ILE A 144 0.80 3.17 6.09
CA ILE A 144 1.26 2.58 7.36
C ILE A 144 0.50 3.11 8.59
N SER A 145 -0.14 4.27 8.46
CA SER A 145 -0.95 4.86 9.53
C SER A 145 -2.36 4.30 9.61
N LEU A 146 -2.77 3.46 8.64
CA LEU A 146 -4.07 2.83 8.67
C LEU A 146 -4.16 1.88 9.87
N PRO A 147 -5.26 1.90 10.63
CA PRO A 147 -5.49 0.87 11.64
C PRO A 147 -5.53 -0.47 10.93
N GLN A 148 -4.60 -1.37 11.27
CA GLN A 148 -4.69 -2.75 10.81
C GLN A 148 -6.05 -3.27 11.25
N GLN A 149 -6.86 -3.76 10.31
CA GLN A 149 -8.11 -4.41 10.65
C GLN A 149 -7.78 -5.50 11.65
N GLN A 150 -8.13 -5.28 12.92
CA GLN A 150 -8.15 -6.32 13.92
C GLN A 150 -9.21 -7.30 13.41
N VAL A 151 -8.76 -8.41 12.85
CA VAL A 151 -9.59 -9.58 12.61
C VAL A 151 -10.08 -9.98 13.99
N ILE A 152 -11.36 -9.70 14.28
CA ILE A 152 -12.10 -10.27 15.41
C ILE A 152 -12.63 -11.62 14.95
#